data_AF-A0A1S8TK67-F1
#
_entry.id   AF-A0A1S8TK67-F1
#
_cell.length_a   1.000
_cell.length_b   1.000
_cell.length_c   1.000
_cell.angle_alpha   90.00
_cell.angle_beta   90.00
_cell.angle_gamma   90.00
#
_symmetry.space_group_name_H-M   'P 1'
#
loop_
_entity.id
_entity.type
_entity.pdbx_description
1 polymer ?
#
loop_
_entity_poly.entity_id
_entity_poly.type
_entity_poly.pdbx_seq_one_letter_code
_entity_poly.pdbx_strand_id
1 'polypeptide(L)'
;MLMVSIINSVNKFFEEVLDEKCRILGVVKDGENWKSICEVQIDPEYTTRKGIGDMVEIYNVYLDDKQEIVGYEVVSTQKRAMENNGFM
;
A
#
# COMPACT_ATOMS: atom_id res chain seq x y z
N MET A 1 1.85 -21.34 -3.02
CA MET A 1 3.07 -20.64 -2.55
C MET A 1 2.63 -19.50 -1.65
N LEU A 2 3.02 -19.49 -0.37
CA LEU A 2 2.47 -18.60 0.67
C LEU A 2 2.53 -17.10 0.30
N MET A 3 3.67 -16.66 -0.23
CA MET A 3 3.89 -15.27 -0.68
C MET A 3 2.85 -14.80 -1.69
N VAL A 4 2.50 -15.65 -2.67
CA VAL A 4 1.52 -15.34 -3.71
C VAL A 4 0.12 -15.19 -3.11
N SER A 5 -0.21 -16.00 -2.11
CA SER A 5 -1.48 -15.91 -1.40
C SER A 5 -1.63 -14.55 -0.71
N ILE A 6 -0.61 -14.13 0.05
CA ILE A 6 -0.59 -12.82 0.74
C ILE A 6 -0.72 -11.68 -0.26
N ILE A 7 0.09 -11.69 -1.33
CA ILE A 7 0.04 -10.64 -2.37
C ILE A 7 -1.35 -10.55 -2.99
N ASN A 8 -1.97 -11.69 -3.29
CA ASN A 8 -3.31 -11.73 -3.88
C ASN A 8 -4.38 -11.23 -2.89
N SER A 9 -4.31 -11.63 -1.62
CA SER A 9 -5.24 -11.15 -0.59
C SER A 9 -5.17 -9.63 -0.44
N VAL A 10 -3.95 -9.08 -0.40
CA VAL A 10 -3.72 -7.63 -0.28
C VAL A 10 -4.25 -6.89 -1.51
N ASN A 11 -3.89 -7.32 -2.72
CA ASN A 11 -4.37 -6.67 -3.95
C ASN A 11 -5.89 -6.68 -4.04
N LYS A 12 -6.53 -7.83 -3.77
CA LYS A 12 -7.99 -7.94 -3.75
C LYS A 12 -8.63 -7.02 -2.72
N PHE A 13 -8.04 -6.89 -1.54
CA PHE A 13 -8.57 -5.98 -0.54
C PHE A 13 -8.54 -4.52 -0.99
N PHE A 14 -7.42 -4.06 -1.56
CA PHE A 14 -7.37 -2.69 -2.08
C PHE A 14 -8.36 -2.49 -3.23
N GLU A 15 -8.44 -3.43 -4.17
CA GLU A 15 -9.32 -3.31 -5.35
C GLU A 15 -10.81 -3.47 -5.00
N GLU A 16 -11.18 -4.45 -4.19
CA GLU A 16 -12.59 -4.80 -3.94
C GLU A 16 -13.19 -4.08 -2.71
N VAL A 17 -12.37 -3.70 -1.72
CA VAL A 17 -12.85 -3.09 -0.47
C VAL A 17 -12.58 -1.59 -0.44
N LEU A 18 -11.40 -1.15 -0.87
CA LEU A 18 -11.03 0.26 -0.84
C LEU A 18 -11.28 0.98 -2.17
N ASP A 19 -11.55 0.25 -3.27
CA ASP A 19 -11.63 0.78 -4.64
C ASP A 19 -10.36 1.54 -5.06
N GLU A 20 -9.21 1.05 -4.57
CA GLU A 20 -7.91 1.67 -4.77
C GLU A 20 -6.91 0.68 -5.37
N LYS A 21 -5.87 1.22 -6.01
CA LYS A 21 -4.70 0.42 -6.40
C LYS A 21 -3.56 0.66 -5.42
N CYS A 22 -2.98 -0.42 -4.93
CA CYS A 22 -1.79 -0.35 -4.10
C CYS A 22 -0.55 -0.87 -4.82
N ARG A 23 0.61 -0.33 -4.43
CA ARG A 23 1.92 -0.91 -4.66
C ARG A 23 2.37 -1.55 -3.36
N ILE A 24 2.53 -2.87 -3.34
CA ILE A 24 3.10 -3.58 -2.19
C ILE A 24 4.59 -3.25 -2.11
N LEU A 25 5.02 -2.62 -1.02
CA LEU A 25 6.43 -2.27 -0.75
C LEU A 25 7.16 -3.40 -0.03
N GLY A 26 6.47 -4.17 0.79
CA GLY A 26 7.06 -5.29 1.51
C GLY A 26 6.04 -6.13 2.25
N VAL A 27 6.38 -7.40 2.46
CA VAL A 27 5.60 -8.34 3.29
C VAL A 27 6.54 -8.87 4.36
N VAL A 28 6.15 -8.72 5.62
CA VAL A 28 6.95 -9.14 6.78
C VAL A 28 6.13 -10.05 7.67
N LYS A 29 6.82 -11.01 8.30
CA LYS A 29 6.22 -11.84 9.34
C LYS A 29 6.15 -11.03 10.64
N ASP A 30 5.01 -11.09 11.32
CA ASP A 30 4.74 -10.37 12.57
C ASP A 30 4.19 -11.36 13.61
N GLY A 31 5.10 -12.06 14.29
CA GLY A 31 4.76 -13.21 15.13
C GLY A 31 4.25 -14.39 14.31
N GLU A 32 3.05 -14.88 14.63
CA GLU A 32 2.35 -15.94 13.86
C GLU A 32 1.65 -15.39 12.60
N ASN A 33 1.44 -14.08 12.57
CA ASN A 33 0.69 -13.35 11.54
C ASN A 33 1.62 -12.68 10.51
N TRP A 34 1.02 -11.94 9.59
CA TRP A 34 1.71 -11.22 8.53
C TRP A 34 1.29 -9.76 8.49
N LYS A 35 2.23 -8.92 8.06
CA LYS A 35 1.97 -7.51 7.78
C LYS A 35 2.49 -7.17 6.39
N SER A 36 1.64 -6.56 5.57
CA SER A 36 2.01 -5.98 4.28
C SER A 36 2.10 -4.46 4.41
N ILE A 37 3.15 -3.87 3.86
CA ILE A 37 3.34 -2.43 3.75
C ILE A 37 3.01 -2.05 2.32
N CYS A 38 2.07 -1.13 2.14
CA CYS A 38 1.54 -0.78 0.82
C CYS A 38 1.57 0.73 0.62
N GLU A 39 1.81 1.16 -0.61
CA GLU A 39 1.76 2.55 -1.04
C GLU A 39 0.55 2.73 -1.96
N VAL A 40 -0.31 3.68 -1.65
CA VAL A 40 -1.45 4.08 -2.50
C VAL A 40 -1.20 5.49 -3.01
N GLN A 41 -1.35 5.71 -4.31
CA GLN A 41 -1.22 7.03 -4.90
C GLN A 41 -2.51 7.81 -4.67
N ILE A 42 -2.42 8.98 -4.04
CA ILE A 42 -3.56 9.87 -3.89
C ILE A 42 -3.87 10.47 -5.27
N ASP A 43 -5.16 10.58 -5.59
CA ASP A 43 -5.66 11.13 -6.85
C ASP A 43 -4.85 12.36 -7.31
N PRO A 44 -4.10 12.24 -8.42
CA PRO A 44 -3.30 13.32 -8.98
C PRO A 44 -4.11 14.56 -9.32
N GLU A 45 -5.38 14.41 -9.73
CA GLU A 45 -6.24 15.56 -10.01
C GLU A 45 -6.52 16.37 -8.75
N TYR A 46 -6.80 15.67 -7.64
CA TYR A 46 -7.04 16.30 -6.35
C TYR A 46 -5.79 17.04 -5.85
N THR A 47 -4.63 16.39 -5.89
CA THR A 47 -3.38 16.97 -5.39
C THR A 47 -2.86 18.11 -6.27
N THR A 48 -3.07 18.02 -7.59
CA THR A 48 -2.75 19.09 -8.56
C THR A 48 -3.62 20.32 -8.34
N ARG A 49 -4.94 20.15 -8.18
CA ARG A 49 -5.85 21.28 -7.90
C ARG A 49 -5.50 22.03 -6.62
N LYS A 50 -4.90 21.33 -5.64
CA LYS A 50 -4.47 21.90 -4.36
C LYS A 50 -3.03 22.44 -4.39
N GLY A 51 -2.29 22.24 -5.48
CA GLY A 51 -0.89 22.67 -5.60
C GLY A 51 0.07 21.92 -4.65
N ILE A 52 -0.29 20.70 -4.24
CA ILE A 52 0.46 19.93 -3.22
C ILE A 52 1.57 19.06 -3.86
N GLY A 53 1.38 18.66 -5.13
CA GLY A 53 2.24 17.72 -5.86
C GLY A 53 1.85 16.26 -5.61
N ASP A 54 2.56 15.30 -6.20
CA ASP A 54 2.25 13.87 -6.05
C ASP A 54 2.37 13.42 -4.59
N MET A 55 1.27 12.90 -4.04
CA MET A 55 1.18 12.40 -2.68
C MET A 55 0.87 10.90 -2.69
N VAL A 56 1.36 10.22 -1.67
CA VAL A 56 1.09 8.81 -1.42
C VAL A 56 0.70 8.60 0.03
N GLU A 57 -0.10 7.57 0.26
CA GLU A 57 -0.41 7.05 1.58
C GLU A 57 0.28 5.71 1.79
N ILE A 58 0.86 5.52 2.97
CA ILE A 58 1.45 4.26 3.38
C ILE A 58 0.48 3.54 4.30
N TYR A 59 0.12 2.32 3.91
CA TYR A 59 -0.77 1.43 4.65
C TYR A 59 0.02 0.30 5.28
N ASN A 60 -0.31 -0.03 6.52
CA ASN A 60 -0.06 -1.36 7.07
C ASN A 60 -1.34 -2.18 6.91
N VAL A 61 -1.24 -3.35 6.30
CA VAL A 61 -2.33 -4.33 6.19
C VAL A 61 -1.94 -5.57 6.97
N TYR A 62 -2.78 -5.99 7.90
CA TYR A 62 -2.53 -7.12 8.79
C TYR A 62 -3.30 -8.33 8.29
N LEU A 63 -2.60 -9.45 8.17
CA LEU A 63 -3.17 -10.73 7.79
C LEU A 63 -2.91 -11.77 8.87
N ASP A 64 -3.86 -12.65 9.11
CA ASP A 64 -3.68 -13.78 10.02
C ASP A 64 -2.81 -14.90 9.41
N ASP A 65 -2.66 -16.01 10.13
CA ASP A 65 -1.92 -17.19 9.68
C ASP A 65 -2.54 -17.86 8.43
N LYS A 66 -3.84 -17.66 8.21
CA LYS A 66 -4.60 -18.10 7.04
C LYS A 66 -4.55 -17.13 5.86
N GLN A 67 -3.81 -16.03 5.99
CA GLN A 67 -3.70 -14.95 5.00
C GLN A 67 -5.02 -14.21 4.74
N GLU A 68 -5.93 -14.22 5.72
CA GLU A 68 -7.12 -13.38 5.73
C GLU A 68 -6.79 -12.01 6.33
N ILE A 69 -7.31 -10.94 5.74
CA ILE A 69 -7.08 -9.59 6.23
C ILE A 69 -7.94 -9.36 7.47
N VAL A 70 -7.28 -9.04 8.57
CA VAL A 70 -7.93 -8.82 9.89
C VAL A 70 -7.94 -7.34 10.30
N GLY A 71 -7.21 -6.50 9.58
CA GLY A 71 -7.22 -5.06 9.80
C GLY A 71 -6.24 -4.31 8.91
N TYR A 72 -6.36 -2.98 8.92
CA TYR A 72 -5.42 -2.09 8.26
C TYR A 72 -5.35 -0.75 8.99
N GLU A 73 -4.26 -0.01 8.78
CA GLU A 73 -4.11 1.38 9.22
C GLU A 73 -3.38 2.21 8.15
N VAL A 74 -3.72 3.49 8.07
CA VAL A 74 -2.93 4.48 7.33
C VAL A 74 -1.83 4.99 8.25
N VAL A 75 -0.59 4.68 7.94
CA VAL A 75 0.58 4.99 8.75
C VAL A 75 1.07 6.42 8.49
N SER A 76 1.08 6.84 7.23
CA SER A 76 1.53 8.17 6.85
C SER A 76 0.95 8.61 5.52
N THR A 77 0.84 9.93 5.36
CA THR A 77 0.58 10.60 4.08
C THR A 77 1.77 11.48 3.78
N GLN A 78 2.44 11.26 2.66
CA GLN A 78 3.70 11.92 2.36
C GLN A 78 3.82 12.22 0.86
N LYS A 79 4.73 13.14 0.51
CA LYS A 79 5.07 13.36 -0.90
C LYS A 79 5.64 12.07 -1.47
N ARG A 80 5.22 11.73 -2.67
CA ARG A 80 5.80 10.61 -3.41
C ARG A 80 7.30 10.87 -3.55
N ALA A 81 8.10 9.87 -3.22
CA ALA A 81 9.53 9.94 -3.50
C ALA A 81 9.68 10.12 -5.02
N MET A 82 10.29 11.22 -5.46
CA MET A 82 10.67 11.37 -6.86
C MET A 82 11.63 10.23 -7.19
N GLU A 83 11.27 9.38 -8.15
CA GLU A 83 12.27 8.52 -8.78
C GLU A 83 13.35 9.45 -9.32
N ASN A 84 14.55 9.40 -8.75
CA ASN A 84 15.73 10.06 -9.31
C ASN A 84 16.03 9.38 -10.65
N ASN A 85 15.28 9.74 -11.70
CA ASN A 85 15.75 9.61 -13.06
C ASN A 85 16.87 10.62 -13.19
N GLY A 86 18.08 10.17 -12.83
CA GLY A 86 19.30 10.94 -12.97
C GLY A 86 19.38 11.49 -14.39
N PHE A 87 19.12 12.78 -14.53
CA PHE A 87 19.63 13.54 -15.64
C PHE A 87 21.12 13.71 -15.38
N MET A 88 21.93 12.94 -16.12
CA MET A 88 23.28 13.33 -16.49
C MET A 88 23.39 13.21 -18.01
#